data_AF-A0A9N9KWC3-F1
#
_entry.id   AF-A0A9N9KWC3-F1
#
_cell.length_a   1.000
_cell.length_b   1.000
_cell.length_c   1.000
_cell.angle_alpha   90.00
_cell.angle_beta   90.00
_cell.angle_gamma   90.00
#
_symmetry.space_group_name_H-M   'P 1'
#
loop_
_entity.id
_entity.type
_entity.pdbx_description
1 polymer ?
#
loop_
_entity_poly.entity_id
_entity_poly.type
_entity_poly.pdbx_seq_one_letter_code
_entity_poly.pdbx_strand_id
1 'polypeptide(L)'
;MASELLTAWMLSQKPQASIMKNEPLFYRNLEETLDIKRKNNALLSIKRCLWKDGGSAIDFTSNDTLSLGSSGMLRREFDKEIQKHPDLMLGSTSSRLVDGNSVYLEQVEREIADFHGAEQGLFVASGFEANLAVFTALPTPATILVYDELVHASMYDGMARSPATTRRAFRHNDVDALRDTLTELHEENQEVRGGKQCVIIVVESVYSMDGDICPLAEFVDIAREMFPHKNVEFIVDEAHSTGVLGKKGAGLVCDLGLEKEIAVRVHTFGKAVSAAGAIILGNQTIRTALTNLARSIIYTTAPAASVVATVRAAYNLMNSGKTIDAQDRIQSLAAHFFTSISSNPTWKEATSRGIMTIPLAENWSDRPYQTHIIPISTRNNYSMYLACHLVFAGFTSFFAEYPTVPKGQSRVRLALHSCNTEEQIYQLIISICEWAKEMIAIEDGEAIYRVPAATRKILASIEKEDNN
;
A
#
# COMPACT_ATOMS: atom_id res chain seq x y z
N MET A 1 -1.72 17.92 -21.75
CA MET A 1 -1.66 16.62 -21.04
C MET A 1 -2.02 16.68 -19.55
N ALA A 2 -1.21 17.25 -18.64
CA ALA A 2 -1.54 17.28 -17.20
C ALA A 2 -2.85 18.03 -16.90
N SER A 3 -3.03 19.20 -17.53
CA SER A 3 -4.28 19.97 -17.49
C SER A 3 -5.46 19.15 -18.04
N GLU A 4 -5.30 18.46 -19.17
CA GLU A 4 -6.38 17.66 -19.78
C GLU A 4 -6.83 16.50 -18.87
N LEU A 5 -5.91 15.79 -18.22
CA LEU A 5 -6.28 14.69 -17.31
C LEU A 5 -7.05 15.18 -16.07
N LEU A 6 -6.64 16.32 -15.51
CA LEU A 6 -7.35 16.92 -14.39
C LEU A 6 -8.70 17.48 -14.82
N THR A 7 -8.78 18.15 -15.97
CA THR A 7 -10.05 18.61 -16.56
C THR A 7 -11.00 17.45 -16.81
N ALA A 8 -10.55 16.38 -17.46
CA ALA A 8 -11.37 15.18 -17.71
C ALA A 8 -11.85 14.52 -16.41
N TRP A 9 -11.00 14.47 -15.38
CA TRP A 9 -11.41 13.97 -14.07
C TRP A 9 -12.47 14.85 -13.42
N MET A 10 -12.29 16.17 -13.42
CA MET A 10 -13.28 17.10 -12.85
C MET A 10 -14.61 17.07 -13.62
N LEU A 11 -14.58 16.97 -14.95
CA LEU A 11 -15.78 16.75 -15.76
C LEU A 11 -16.50 15.47 -15.37
N SER A 12 -15.77 14.39 -15.11
CA SER A 12 -16.38 13.11 -14.68
C SER A 12 -17.11 13.20 -13.34
N GLN A 13 -16.85 14.24 -12.53
CA GLN A 13 -17.57 14.50 -11.28
C GLN A 13 -18.92 15.21 -11.48
N LYS A 14 -19.34 15.56 -12.71
CA LYS A 14 -20.66 16.17 -12.96
C LYS A 14 -21.76 15.09 -12.89
N PRO A 15 -22.83 15.27 -12.09
CA PRO A 15 -23.92 14.31 -12.01
C PRO A 15 -24.55 13.98 -13.38
N GLN A 16 -24.81 12.69 -13.64
CA GLN A 16 -25.27 12.20 -14.95
C GLN A 16 -26.71 11.67 -14.92
N ALA A 17 -27.22 11.19 -13.78
CA ALA A 17 -28.51 10.49 -13.75
C ALA A 17 -29.69 11.36 -14.22
N SER A 18 -29.65 12.65 -13.89
CA SER A 18 -30.73 13.60 -14.20
C SER A 18 -30.91 13.88 -15.69
N ILE A 19 -29.87 13.67 -16.51
CA ILE A 19 -29.89 13.91 -17.97
C ILE A 19 -30.20 12.63 -18.78
N MET A 20 -30.21 11.46 -18.14
CA MET A 20 -30.46 10.15 -18.77
C MET A 20 -31.94 9.74 -18.79
N LYS A 21 -32.85 10.68 -19.03
CA LYS A 21 -34.31 10.45 -18.88
C LYS A 21 -34.88 9.36 -19.80
N ASN A 22 -34.26 9.15 -20.96
CA ASN A 22 -34.70 8.19 -21.98
C ASN A 22 -33.89 6.88 -21.97
N GLU A 23 -32.92 6.75 -21.07
CA GLU A 23 -32.06 5.56 -20.98
C GLU A 23 -32.74 4.43 -20.20
N PRO A 24 -32.36 3.16 -20.44
CA PRO A 24 -32.82 2.03 -19.65
C PRO A 24 -32.64 2.24 -18.14
N LEU A 25 -33.64 1.84 -17.36
CA LEU A 25 -33.66 2.03 -15.90
C LEU A 25 -32.42 1.48 -15.20
N PHE A 26 -31.84 0.38 -15.72
CA PHE A 26 -30.58 -0.17 -15.24
C PHE A 26 -29.46 0.87 -15.21
N TYR A 27 -29.20 1.56 -16.33
CA TYR A 27 -28.14 2.56 -16.42
C TYR A 27 -28.45 3.79 -15.57
N ARG A 28 -29.72 4.21 -15.51
CA ARG A 28 -30.14 5.30 -14.63
C ARG A 28 -29.86 5.00 -13.16
N ASN A 29 -30.22 3.80 -12.68
CA ASN A 29 -29.97 3.39 -11.29
C ASN A 29 -28.46 3.31 -10.97
N LEU A 30 -27.66 2.83 -11.92
CA LEU A 30 -26.20 2.86 -11.79
C LEU A 30 -25.69 4.29 -11.68
N GLU A 31 -26.16 5.19 -12.53
CA GLU A 31 -25.72 6.58 -12.56
C GLU A 31 -26.20 7.35 -11.32
N GLU A 32 -27.37 7.02 -10.75
CA GLU A 32 -27.80 7.53 -9.44
C GLU A 32 -26.84 7.10 -8.32
N THR A 33 -26.37 5.84 -8.37
CA THR A 33 -25.38 5.31 -7.42
C THR A 33 -24.03 6.00 -7.60
N LEU A 34 -23.59 6.20 -8.83
CA LEU A 34 -22.34 6.91 -9.15
C LEU A 34 -22.43 8.40 -8.79
N ASP A 35 -23.60 9.02 -8.95
CA ASP A 35 -23.84 10.42 -8.60
C ASP A 35 -23.65 10.71 -7.12
N ILE A 36 -23.82 9.71 -6.23
CA ILE A 36 -23.46 9.82 -4.81
C ILE A 36 -21.96 10.09 -4.63
N LYS A 37 -21.11 9.42 -5.44
CA LYS A 37 -19.66 9.66 -5.43
C LYS A 37 -19.31 10.99 -6.09
N ARG A 38 -19.92 11.30 -7.23
CA ARG A 38 -19.70 12.55 -7.98
C ARG A 38 -19.98 13.80 -7.15
N LYS A 39 -21.08 13.83 -6.38
CA LYS A 39 -21.43 14.94 -5.47
C LYS A 39 -20.34 15.26 -4.44
N ASN A 40 -19.48 14.29 -4.13
CA ASN A 40 -18.38 14.43 -3.19
C ASN A 40 -17.00 14.45 -3.88
N ASN A 41 -16.93 14.62 -5.21
CA ASN A 41 -15.71 14.50 -6.01
C ASN A 41 -14.95 13.18 -5.84
N ALA A 42 -15.65 12.10 -5.46
CA ALA A 42 -15.09 10.81 -5.11
C ALA A 42 -15.24 9.75 -6.22
N LEU A 43 -15.67 10.15 -7.44
CA LEU A 43 -15.73 9.22 -8.55
C LEU A 43 -14.31 8.90 -9.02
N LEU A 44 -13.96 7.62 -8.96
CA LEU A 44 -12.68 7.09 -9.42
C LEU A 44 -12.73 6.88 -10.94
N SER A 45 -11.64 7.21 -11.62
CA SER A 45 -11.47 6.95 -13.05
C SER A 45 -10.12 6.33 -13.34
N ILE A 46 -10.08 5.43 -14.31
CA ILE A 46 -8.83 4.89 -14.84
C ILE A 46 -8.19 5.98 -15.70
N LYS A 47 -6.97 6.39 -15.34
CA LYS A 47 -6.26 7.48 -16.00
C LYS A 47 -4.97 6.96 -16.60
N ARG A 48 -4.57 7.56 -17.73
CA ARG A 48 -3.22 7.37 -18.26
C ARG A 48 -2.22 7.91 -17.25
N CYS A 49 -1.15 7.16 -17.02
CA CYS A 49 -0.08 7.57 -16.14
C CYS A 49 0.74 8.70 -16.78
N LEU A 50 1.02 9.77 -16.02
CA LEU A 50 1.69 10.97 -16.52
C LEU A 50 3.21 10.84 -16.71
N TRP A 51 3.82 9.79 -16.17
CA TRP A 51 5.25 9.53 -16.29
C TRP A 51 5.59 8.37 -17.23
N LYS A 52 4.64 7.46 -17.49
CA LYS A 52 4.83 6.32 -18.41
C LYS A 52 4.55 6.71 -19.86
N ASP A 53 5.00 5.87 -20.79
CA ASP A 53 4.66 5.93 -22.22
C ASP A 53 4.90 7.29 -22.87
N GLY A 54 6.07 7.89 -22.64
CA GLY A 54 6.46 9.20 -23.17
C GLY A 54 5.89 10.40 -22.39
N GLY A 55 5.31 10.15 -21.21
CA GLY A 55 4.98 11.19 -20.25
C GLY A 55 6.22 11.92 -19.71
N SER A 56 6.04 13.18 -19.30
CA SER A 56 7.13 14.06 -18.84
C SER A 56 7.11 14.33 -17.34
N ALA A 57 6.12 13.79 -16.61
CA ALA A 57 6.03 14.01 -15.17
C ALA A 57 7.04 13.16 -14.41
N ILE A 58 7.54 13.69 -13.29
CA ILE A 58 8.39 12.95 -12.36
C ILE A 58 7.51 12.06 -11.49
N ASP A 59 7.87 10.78 -11.40
CA ASP A 59 7.11 9.79 -10.63
C ASP A 59 7.37 9.90 -9.12
N PHE A 60 6.26 10.09 -8.41
CA PHE A 60 6.14 10.06 -6.95
C PHE A 60 4.87 9.32 -6.52
N THR A 61 4.30 8.46 -7.36
CA THR A 61 3.04 7.75 -7.05
C THR A 61 3.06 6.26 -7.32
N SER A 62 3.94 5.77 -8.21
CA SER A 62 4.07 4.34 -8.39
C SER A 62 4.62 3.67 -7.13
N ASN A 63 4.53 2.35 -7.08
CA ASN A 63 5.15 1.57 -6.02
C ASN A 63 6.40 0.83 -6.55
N ASP A 64 7.00 1.24 -7.67
CA ASP A 64 8.26 0.71 -8.20
C ASP A 64 9.44 1.24 -7.37
N THR A 65 9.41 1.03 -6.04
CA THR A 65 10.26 1.70 -5.04
C THR A 65 11.75 1.54 -5.33
N LEU A 66 12.18 0.33 -5.68
CA LEU A 66 13.57 0.03 -6.06
C LEU A 66 13.88 0.34 -7.53
N SER A 67 12.92 0.92 -8.24
CA SER A 67 13.03 1.31 -9.64
C SER A 67 13.46 0.16 -10.56
N LEU A 68 13.14 -1.09 -10.20
CA LEU A 68 13.60 -2.28 -10.95
C LEU A 68 12.94 -2.33 -12.32
N GLY A 69 11.66 -1.96 -12.39
CA GLY A 69 10.90 -1.89 -13.63
C GLY A 69 11.35 -0.71 -14.49
N SER A 70 11.31 0.49 -13.92
CA SER A 70 11.63 1.74 -14.61
C SER A 70 13.09 1.84 -15.09
N SER A 71 14.06 1.29 -14.36
CA SER A 71 15.48 1.25 -14.77
C SER A 71 15.80 0.16 -15.83
N GLY A 72 14.82 -0.72 -16.11
CA GLY A 72 15.00 -1.90 -16.95
C GLY A 72 15.91 -2.98 -16.35
N MET A 73 16.33 -2.85 -15.08
CA MET A 73 17.10 -3.90 -14.39
C MET A 73 16.32 -5.22 -14.35
N LEU A 74 15.04 -5.16 -14.02
CA LEU A 74 14.18 -6.33 -13.97
C LEU A 74 14.06 -7.00 -15.34
N ARG A 75 13.83 -6.20 -16.39
CA ARG A 75 13.72 -6.69 -17.76
C ARG A 75 14.97 -7.49 -18.17
N ARG A 76 16.16 -6.92 -17.92
CA ARG A 76 17.43 -7.60 -18.25
C ARG A 76 17.62 -8.91 -17.49
N GLU A 77 17.18 -8.99 -16.25
CA GLU A 77 17.29 -10.23 -15.46
C GLU A 77 16.21 -11.25 -15.84
N PHE A 78 15.00 -10.79 -16.17
CA PHE A 78 13.93 -11.62 -16.73
C PHE A 78 14.32 -12.25 -18.07
N ASP A 79 14.92 -11.48 -18.99
CA ASP A 79 15.38 -11.99 -20.28
C ASP A 79 16.36 -13.15 -20.11
N LYS A 80 17.27 -13.06 -19.12
CA LYS A 80 18.18 -14.16 -18.77
C LYS A 80 17.44 -15.35 -18.20
N GLU A 81 16.43 -15.12 -17.36
CA GLU A 81 15.64 -16.18 -16.74
C GLU A 81 14.88 -16.99 -17.80
N ILE A 82 14.22 -16.32 -18.75
CA ILE A 82 13.53 -16.99 -19.86
C ILE A 82 14.52 -17.73 -20.76
N GLN A 83 15.69 -17.17 -21.05
CA GLN A 83 16.72 -17.86 -21.84
C GLN A 83 17.24 -19.14 -21.17
N LYS A 84 17.25 -19.22 -19.83
CA LYS A 84 17.60 -20.44 -19.09
C LYS A 84 16.51 -21.50 -19.13
N HIS A 85 15.27 -21.12 -19.43
CA HIS A 85 14.10 -21.98 -19.42
C HIS A 85 13.35 -21.93 -20.76
N PRO A 86 13.97 -22.39 -21.87
CA PRO A 86 13.40 -22.26 -23.22
C PRO A 86 12.07 -22.99 -23.42
N ASP A 87 11.81 -24.05 -22.67
CA ASP A 87 10.59 -24.86 -22.74
C ASP A 87 9.48 -24.38 -21.78
N LEU A 88 9.67 -23.24 -21.10
CA LEU A 88 8.71 -22.72 -20.13
C LEU A 88 7.43 -22.25 -20.83
N MET A 89 6.33 -22.95 -20.60
CA MET A 89 5.01 -22.52 -21.05
C MET A 89 4.57 -21.25 -20.30
N LEU A 90 4.31 -20.17 -21.03
CA LEU A 90 4.06 -18.84 -20.41
C LEU A 90 2.76 -18.80 -19.58
N GLY A 91 1.72 -19.51 -20.01
CA GLY A 91 0.45 -19.62 -19.30
C GLY A 91 0.36 -20.93 -18.52
N SER A 92 -0.37 -20.90 -17.40
CA SER A 92 -0.62 -22.07 -16.56
C SER A 92 -1.77 -22.96 -17.04
N THR A 93 -2.68 -22.42 -17.86
CA THR A 93 -3.80 -23.12 -18.52
C THR A 93 -4.88 -23.77 -17.63
N SER A 94 -4.68 -23.82 -16.30
CA SER A 94 -5.65 -24.36 -15.35
C SER A 94 -5.36 -23.88 -13.92
N SER A 95 -6.19 -24.28 -12.96
CA SER A 95 -5.94 -24.02 -11.53
C SER A 95 -4.78 -24.87 -11.00
N ARG A 96 -4.25 -24.49 -9.83
CA ARG A 96 -3.17 -25.22 -9.14
C ARG A 96 -3.53 -26.68 -8.86
N LEU A 97 -4.81 -26.96 -8.61
CA LEU A 97 -5.29 -28.27 -8.18
C LEU A 97 -5.62 -29.25 -9.32
N VAL A 98 -5.60 -28.77 -10.56
CA VAL A 98 -5.85 -29.60 -11.74
C VAL A 98 -4.53 -29.81 -12.46
N ASP A 99 -4.15 -28.90 -13.37
CA ASP A 99 -2.94 -29.02 -14.20
C ASP A 99 -2.06 -27.75 -14.20
N GLY A 100 -2.43 -26.71 -13.44
CA GLY A 100 -1.74 -25.42 -13.45
C GLY A 100 -0.52 -25.33 -12.54
N ASN A 101 -0.21 -26.36 -11.74
CA ASN A 101 0.92 -26.36 -10.81
C ASN A 101 2.16 -27.00 -11.46
N SER A 102 3.21 -26.19 -11.66
CA SER A 102 4.45 -26.62 -12.30
C SER A 102 5.59 -26.75 -11.28
N VAL A 103 6.57 -27.61 -11.61
CA VAL A 103 7.83 -27.74 -10.83
C VAL A 103 8.56 -26.39 -10.73
N TYR A 104 8.50 -25.58 -11.80
CA TYR A 104 9.08 -24.25 -11.81
C TYR A 104 8.44 -23.33 -10.77
N LEU A 105 7.10 -23.32 -10.68
CA LEU A 105 6.38 -22.55 -9.66
C LEU A 105 6.76 -22.99 -8.25
N GLU A 106 6.76 -24.30 -7.97
CA GLU A 106 7.12 -24.82 -6.64
C GLU A 106 8.57 -24.51 -6.25
N GLN A 107 9.48 -24.54 -7.22
CA GLN A 107 10.87 -24.16 -6.97
C GLN A 107 10.99 -22.69 -6.58
N VAL A 108 10.31 -21.79 -7.30
CA VAL A 108 10.30 -20.36 -6.98
C VAL A 108 9.63 -20.09 -5.63
N GLU A 109 8.55 -20.80 -5.29
CA GLU A 109 7.93 -20.73 -3.96
C GLU A 109 8.92 -21.09 -2.84
N ARG A 110 9.70 -22.17 -3.02
CA ARG A 110 10.74 -22.58 -2.05
C ARG A 110 11.85 -21.55 -1.93
N GLU A 111 12.38 -21.06 -3.06
CA GLU A 111 13.45 -20.05 -3.07
C GLU A 111 13.04 -18.76 -2.36
N ILE A 112 11.78 -18.32 -2.54
CA ILE A 112 11.25 -17.14 -1.86
C ILE A 112 11.00 -17.43 -0.37
N ALA A 113 10.48 -18.61 -0.02
CA ALA A 113 10.31 -19.01 1.38
C ALA A 113 11.67 -19.02 2.10
N ASP A 114 12.71 -19.60 1.50
CA ASP A 114 14.08 -19.61 2.02
C ASP A 114 14.63 -18.19 2.20
N PHE A 115 14.40 -17.29 1.22
CA PHE A 115 14.85 -15.89 1.30
C PHE A 115 14.27 -15.15 2.50
N HIS A 116 13.02 -15.45 2.86
CA HIS A 116 12.33 -14.86 4.01
C HIS A 116 12.39 -15.73 5.27
N GLY A 117 13.16 -16.82 5.30
CA GLY A 117 13.25 -17.70 6.48
C GLY A 117 11.92 -18.37 6.86
N ALA A 118 11.08 -18.71 5.88
CA ALA A 118 9.82 -19.44 6.09
C ALA A 118 9.96 -20.91 5.68
N GLU A 119 9.14 -21.79 6.28
CA GLU A 119 9.12 -23.21 5.91
C GLU A 119 8.45 -23.44 4.55
N GLN A 120 7.37 -22.73 4.28
CA GLN A 120 6.59 -22.85 3.04
C GLN A 120 6.15 -21.47 2.55
N GLY A 121 5.98 -21.35 1.24
CA GLY A 121 5.38 -20.19 0.60
C GLY A 121 4.35 -20.60 -0.45
N LEU A 122 3.22 -19.90 -0.56
CA LEU A 122 2.18 -20.17 -1.54
C LEU A 122 1.92 -18.93 -2.41
N PHE A 123 2.27 -19.01 -3.70
CA PHE A 123 2.10 -17.93 -4.67
C PHE A 123 0.63 -17.78 -5.08
N VAL A 124 0.13 -16.54 -5.06
CA VAL A 124 -1.22 -16.15 -5.51
C VAL A 124 -1.17 -14.95 -6.46
N ALA A 125 -2.26 -14.63 -7.17
CA ALA A 125 -2.22 -13.67 -8.27
C ALA A 125 -2.15 -12.19 -7.83
N SER A 126 -2.44 -11.87 -6.56
CA SER A 126 -2.27 -10.52 -6.02
C SER A 126 -2.19 -10.50 -4.49
N GLY A 127 -1.72 -9.38 -3.91
CA GLY A 127 -1.76 -9.17 -2.46
C GLY A 127 -3.18 -9.09 -1.90
N PHE A 128 -4.14 -8.57 -2.67
CA PHE A 128 -5.55 -8.58 -2.28
C PHE A 128 -6.07 -10.01 -2.14
N GLU A 129 -5.78 -10.86 -3.12
CA GLU A 129 -6.15 -12.27 -3.10
C GLU A 129 -5.47 -13.04 -1.96
N ALA A 130 -4.21 -12.71 -1.67
CA ALA A 130 -3.47 -13.29 -0.54
C ALA A 130 -4.19 -13.02 0.78
N ASN A 131 -4.48 -11.76 1.07
CA ASN A 131 -5.19 -11.37 2.28
C ASN A 131 -6.59 -12.01 2.35
N LEU A 132 -7.35 -11.99 1.24
CA LEU A 132 -8.64 -12.67 1.18
C LEU A 132 -8.52 -14.18 1.49
N ALA A 133 -7.53 -14.87 0.93
CA ALA A 133 -7.31 -16.30 1.15
C ALA A 133 -6.98 -16.59 2.62
N VAL A 134 -6.08 -15.81 3.21
CA VAL A 134 -5.68 -15.93 4.62
C VAL A 134 -6.89 -15.86 5.55
N PHE A 135 -7.70 -14.82 5.45
CA PHE A 135 -8.82 -14.61 6.39
C PHE A 135 -10.02 -15.53 6.14
N THR A 136 -10.20 -16.05 4.93
CA THR A 136 -11.30 -16.98 4.61
C THR A 136 -10.97 -18.44 4.91
N ALA A 137 -9.67 -18.79 5.01
CA ALA A 137 -9.23 -20.18 5.17
C ALA A 137 -8.66 -20.51 6.56
N LEU A 138 -7.93 -19.59 7.19
CA LEU A 138 -7.15 -19.92 8.40
C LEU A 138 -7.93 -19.72 9.71
N PRO A 139 -8.67 -18.61 9.91
CA PRO A 139 -9.51 -18.48 11.09
C PRO A 139 -10.60 -19.55 11.12
N THR A 140 -11.01 -19.92 12.33
CA THR A 140 -12.15 -20.80 12.61
C THR A 140 -13.26 -20.01 13.29
N PRO A 141 -14.48 -20.56 13.46
CA PRO A 141 -15.54 -19.90 14.22
C PRO A 141 -15.15 -19.51 15.66
N ALA A 142 -14.20 -20.26 16.24
CA ALA A 142 -13.63 -20.00 17.56
C ALA A 142 -12.46 -18.99 17.53
N THR A 143 -11.95 -18.59 16.38
CA THR A 143 -10.85 -17.61 16.33
C THR A 143 -11.35 -16.20 16.67
N ILE A 144 -10.57 -15.46 17.46
CA ILE A 144 -10.75 -14.02 17.70
C ILE A 144 -9.74 -13.27 16.86
N LEU A 145 -10.18 -12.28 16.09
CA LEU A 145 -9.26 -11.39 15.36
C LEU A 145 -9.10 -10.08 16.12
N VAL A 146 -7.87 -9.73 16.45
CA VAL A 146 -7.47 -8.42 16.97
C VAL A 146 -6.69 -7.74 15.86
N TYR A 147 -7.06 -6.54 15.45
CA TYR A 147 -6.45 -5.91 14.27
C TYR A 147 -6.23 -4.42 14.46
N ASP A 148 -5.17 -3.91 13.87
CA ASP A 148 -4.90 -2.49 13.82
C ASP A 148 -5.98 -1.78 12.98
N GLU A 149 -6.54 -0.67 13.47
CA GLU A 149 -7.65 -0.01 12.79
C GLU A 149 -7.33 0.53 11.38
N LEU A 150 -6.05 0.67 11.01
CA LEU A 150 -5.62 1.15 9.69
C LEU A 150 -5.12 0.04 8.75
N VAL A 151 -5.31 -1.24 9.08
CA VAL A 151 -4.97 -2.34 8.15
C VAL A 151 -5.65 -2.19 6.80
N HIS A 152 -4.98 -2.67 5.76
CA HIS A 152 -5.40 -2.49 4.38
C HIS A 152 -6.83 -2.99 4.11
N ALA A 153 -7.54 -2.32 3.21
CA ALA A 153 -8.92 -2.66 2.83
C ALA A 153 -9.11 -4.14 2.43
N SER A 154 -8.09 -4.78 1.84
CA SER A 154 -8.14 -6.22 1.53
C SER A 154 -8.25 -7.11 2.76
N MET A 155 -7.66 -6.71 3.88
CA MET A 155 -7.77 -7.44 5.15
C MET A 155 -9.17 -7.23 5.74
N TYR A 156 -9.72 -6.01 5.69
CA TYR A 156 -11.12 -5.77 6.03
C TYR A 156 -12.08 -6.65 5.21
N ASP A 157 -11.89 -6.73 3.89
CA ASP A 157 -12.69 -7.57 2.99
C ASP A 157 -12.55 -9.06 3.27
N GLY A 158 -11.35 -9.50 3.68
CA GLY A 158 -11.07 -10.86 4.12
C GLY A 158 -11.75 -11.17 5.44
N MET A 159 -11.55 -10.32 6.45
CA MET A 159 -12.16 -10.43 7.79
C MET A 159 -13.69 -10.37 7.73
N ALA A 160 -14.27 -9.60 6.80
CA ALA A 160 -15.71 -9.55 6.56
C ALA A 160 -16.28 -10.90 6.07
N ARG A 161 -15.47 -11.72 5.40
CA ARG A 161 -15.82 -13.04 4.88
C ARG A 161 -15.25 -14.18 5.72
N SER A 162 -14.56 -13.86 6.81
CA SER A 162 -13.94 -14.83 7.71
C SER A 162 -15.01 -15.59 8.51
N PRO A 163 -14.80 -16.87 8.85
CA PRO A 163 -15.67 -17.57 9.79
C PRO A 163 -15.52 -17.07 11.24
N ALA A 164 -14.47 -16.30 11.55
CA ALA A 164 -14.26 -15.74 12.89
C ALA A 164 -15.44 -14.85 13.31
N THR A 165 -16.03 -15.17 14.46
CA THR A 165 -17.24 -14.49 14.96
C THR A 165 -16.93 -13.23 15.78
N THR A 166 -15.72 -13.15 16.34
CA THR A 166 -15.28 -12.03 17.19
C THR A 166 -14.14 -11.29 16.53
N ARG A 167 -14.29 -9.97 16.43
CA ARG A 167 -13.30 -9.05 15.87
C ARG A 167 -13.18 -7.82 16.78
N ARG A 168 -11.97 -7.38 17.08
CA ARG A 168 -11.67 -6.19 17.90
C ARG A 168 -10.60 -5.36 17.19
N ALA A 169 -10.90 -4.10 16.93
CA ALA A 169 -9.89 -3.16 16.47
C ALA A 169 -9.15 -2.59 17.67
N PHE A 170 -7.86 -2.33 17.53
CA PHE A 170 -7.10 -1.48 18.45
C PHE A 170 -6.56 -0.24 17.72
N ARG A 171 -6.25 0.81 18.49
CA ARG A 171 -5.79 2.09 17.93
C ARG A 171 -4.48 1.89 17.17
N HIS A 172 -4.35 2.60 16.07
CA HIS A 172 -3.24 2.44 15.14
C HIS A 172 -1.85 2.53 15.78
N ASN A 173 -1.02 1.51 15.55
CA ASN A 173 0.35 1.35 16.04
C ASN A 173 0.52 1.62 17.54
N ASP A 174 -0.54 1.42 18.32
CA ASP A 174 -0.58 1.79 19.72
C ASP A 174 -0.40 0.56 20.62
N VAL A 175 0.79 0.50 21.25
CA VAL A 175 1.23 -0.57 22.14
C VAL A 175 0.33 -0.71 23.36
N ASP A 176 -0.13 0.40 23.93
CA ASP A 176 -1.00 0.38 25.11
C ASP A 176 -2.41 -0.06 24.72
N ALA A 177 -2.95 0.43 23.59
CA ALA A 177 -4.28 0.03 23.12
C ALA A 177 -4.34 -1.46 22.76
N LEU A 178 -3.27 -2.03 22.20
CA LEU A 178 -3.19 -3.47 21.99
C LEU A 178 -3.19 -4.22 23.33
N ARG A 179 -2.38 -3.77 24.30
CA ARG A 179 -2.31 -4.37 25.65
C ARG A 179 -3.66 -4.32 26.36
N ASP A 180 -4.36 -3.19 26.30
CA ASP A 180 -5.69 -3.01 26.87
C ASP A 180 -6.69 -3.98 26.22
N THR A 181 -6.73 -4.03 24.88
CA THR A 181 -7.61 -4.94 24.13
C THR A 181 -7.36 -6.41 24.48
N LEU A 182 -6.09 -6.81 24.61
CA LEU A 182 -5.73 -8.18 24.99
C LEU A 182 -6.06 -8.47 26.46
N THR A 183 -5.97 -7.48 27.34
CA THR A 183 -6.31 -7.60 28.77
C THR A 183 -7.80 -7.83 28.92
N GLU A 184 -8.62 -7.01 28.26
CA GLU A 184 -10.07 -7.16 28.21
C GLU A 184 -10.45 -8.56 27.70
N LEU A 185 -9.85 -9.02 26.59
CA LEU A 185 -10.10 -10.36 26.06
C LEU A 185 -9.71 -11.47 27.05
N HIS A 186 -8.59 -11.32 27.74
CA HIS A 186 -8.12 -12.28 28.73
C HIS A 186 -9.04 -12.35 29.96
N GLU A 187 -9.58 -11.21 30.40
CA GLU A 187 -10.49 -11.11 31.54
C GLU A 187 -11.90 -11.61 31.21
N GLU A 188 -12.43 -11.25 30.05
CA GLU A 188 -13.80 -11.56 29.62
C GLU A 188 -13.95 -13.02 29.15
N ASN A 189 -12.89 -13.64 28.60
CA ASN A 189 -12.98 -14.93 27.94
C ASN A 189 -12.10 -16.00 28.61
N GLN A 190 -12.76 -16.90 29.36
CA GLN A 190 -12.10 -18.00 30.05
C GLN A 190 -11.40 -18.99 29.11
N GLU A 191 -11.88 -19.17 27.88
CA GLU A 191 -11.30 -20.10 26.91
C GLU A 191 -10.04 -19.50 26.27
N VAL A 192 -9.99 -18.17 26.10
CA VAL A 192 -8.76 -17.45 25.74
C VAL A 192 -7.73 -17.54 26.87
N ARG A 193 -8.13 -17.23 28.11
CA ARG A 193 -7.24 -17.34 29.29
C ARG A 193 -6.72 -18.76 29.50
N GLY A 194 -7.57 -19.76 29.28
CA GLY A 194 -7.23 -21.18 29.41
C GLY A 194 -6.49 -21.78 28.21
N GLY A 195 -6.14 -20.98 27.20
CA GLY A 195 -5.38 -21.44 26.03
C GLY A 195 -6.16 -22.33 25.04
N LYS A 196 -7.49 -22.38 25.13
CA LYS A 196 -8.36 -23.20 24.27
C LYS A 196 -8.89 -22.45 23.06
N GLN A 197 -8.88 -21.12 23.11
CA GLN A 197 -9.32 -20.24 22.04
C GLN A 197 -8.13 -19.44 21.50
N CYS A 198 -7.99 -19.42 20.18
CA CYS A 198 -6.91 -18.71 19.49
C CYS A 198 -7.27 -17.25 19.22
N VAL A 199 -6.34 -16.35 19.51
CA VAL A 199 -6.39 -14.94 19.12
C VAL A 199 -5.36 -14.72 18.01
N ILE A 200 -5.76 -14.04 16.94
CA ILE A 200 -4.85 -13.66 15.86
C ILE A 200 -4.74 -12.15 15.81
N ILE A 201 -3.53 -11.62 15.97
CA ILE A 201 -3.22 -10.21 15.83
C ILE A 201 -2.86 -9.91 14.38
N VAL A 202 -3.47 -8.89 13.80
CA VAL A 202 -3.36 -8.54 12.38
C VAL A 202 -2.82 -7.12 12.23
N VAL A 203 -1.69 -6.99 11.54
CA VAL A 203 -1.00 -5.70 11.33
C VAL A 203 -0.36 -5.60 9.95
N GLU A 204 -0.08 -4.38 9.49
CA GLU A 204 0.89 -4.14 8.42
C GLU A 204 2.27 -3.88 9.02
N SER A 205 3.33 -4.30 8.35
CA SER A 205 4.70 -3.94 8.72
C SER A 205 5.02 -2.46 8.47
N VAL A 206 4.62 -1.96 7.30
CA VAL A 206 4.70 -0.57 6.87
C VAL A 206 3.35 -0.20 6.29
N TYR A 207 2.65 0.76 6.90
CA TYR A 207 1.28 1.05 6.51
C TYR A 207 1.21 1.80 5.18
N SER A 208 0.31 1.34 4.32
CA SER A 208 0.26 1.81 2.93
C SER A 208 0.00 3.31 2.75
N MET A 209 -0.73 3.98 3.65
CA MET A 209 -1.08 5.41 3.53
C MET A 209 -0.24 6.32 4.42
N ASP A 210 0.16 5.85 5.59
CA ASP A 210 0.89 6.61 6.60
C ASP A 210 2.41 6.40 6.48
N GLY A 211 2.87 5.28 5.93
CA GLY A 211 4.28 4.99 5.78
C GLY A 211 5.02 4.79 7.10
N ASP A 212 4.32 4.74 8.23
CA ASP A 212 4.91 4.40 9.51
C ASP A 212 5.16 2.89 9.63
N ILE A 213 6.04 2.54 10.55
CA ILE A 213 6.53 1.18 10.75
C ILE A 213 5.87 0.64 12.03
N CYS A 214 5.31 -0.55 11.95
CA CYS A 214 4.68 -1.21 13.09
C CYS A 214 5.70 -1.50 14.22
N PRO A 215 5.36 -1.22 15.50
CA PRO A 215 6.15 -1.62 16.67
C PRO A 215 5.95 -3.13 16.94
N LEU A 216 6.34 -3.95 15.96
CA LEU A 216 6.01 -5.37 15.92
C LEU A 216 6.71 -6.15 17.04
N ALA A 217 7.93 -5.76 17.43
CA ALA A 217 8.66 -6.40 18.52
C ALA A 217 7.91 -6.24 19.84
N GLU A 218 7.44 -5.03 20.13
CA GLU A 218 6.65 -4.71 21.31
C GLU A 218 5.32 -5.46 21.34
N PHE A 219 4.63 -5.57 20.20
CA PHE A 219 3.40 -6.35 20.09
C PHE A 219 3.61 -7.84 20.37
N VAL A 220 4.68 -8.43 19.82
CA VAL A 220 5.05 -9.83 20.07
C VAL A 220 5.41 -10.05 21.54
N ASP A 221 6.15 -9.13 22.15
CA ASP A 221 6.53 -9.22 23.56
C ASP A 221 5.32 -9.15 24.49
N ILE A 222 4.35 -8.27 24.22
CA ILE A 222 3.07 -8.23 24.93
C ILE A 222 2.34 -9.57 24.84
N ALA A 223 2.19 -10.10 23.62
CA ALA A 223 1.49 -11.36 23.40
C ALA A 223 2.19 -12.53 24.14
N ARG A 224 3.52 -12.57 24.11
CA ARG A 224 4.33 -13.58 24.81
C ARG A 224 4.18 -13.48 26.33
N GLU A 225 4.17 -12.26 26.87
CA GLU A 225 4.01 -11.99 28.30
C GLU A 225 2.62 -12.43 28.80
N MET A 226 1.57 -12.07 28.07
CA MET A 226 0.18 -12.23 28.53
C MET A 226 -0.42 -13.62 28.26
N PHE A 227 0.11 -14.36 27.28
CA PHE A 227 -0.48 -15.62 26.82
C PHE A 227 0.53 -16.78 26.81
N PRO A 228 0.91 -17.31 28.00
CA PRO A 228 1.92 -18.36 28.11
C PRO A 228 1.52 -19.70 27.45
N HIS A 229 0.23 -19.87 27.13
CA HIS A 229 -0.31 -21.07 26.47
C HIS A 229 -0.11 -21.07 24.95
N LYS A 230 0.55 -20.06 24.37
CA LYS A 230 0.81 -19.95 22.92
C LYS A 230 -0.46 -20.02 22.07
N ASN A 231 -1.50 -19.34 22.52
CA ASN A 231 -2.78 -19.22 21.82
C ASN A 231 -2.97 -17.83 21.20
N VAL A 232 -1.88 -17.08 21.00
CA VAL A 232 -1.86 -15.83 20.24
C VAL A 232 -0.89 -15.99 19.08
N GLU A 233 -1.36 -15.68 17.88
CA GLU A 233 -0.59 -15.75 16.64
C GLU A 233 -0.67 -14.43 15.88
N PHE A 234 0.24 -14.22 14.94
CA PHE A 234 0.29 -12.99 14.13
C PHE A 234 0.12 -13.26 12.63
N ILE A 235 -0.62 -12.37 11.98
CA ILE A 235 -0.65 -12.20 10.52
C ILE A 235 -0.06 -10.81 10.22
N VAL A 236 1.06 -10.78 9.49
CA VAL A 236 1.74 -9.54 9.11
C VAL A 236 1.74 -9.37 7.59
N ASP A 237 1.23 -8.23 7.12
CA ASP A 237 1.37 -7.83 5.72
C ASP A 237 2.68 -7.05 5.52
N GLU A 238 3.58 -7.63 4.73
CA GLU A 238 4.92 -7.14 4.41
C GLU A 238 4.94 -6.43 3.04
N ALA A 239 3.80 -5.94 2.56
CA ALA A 239 3.66 -5.32 1.26
C ALA A 239 4.64 -4.16 1.00
N HIS A 240 4.76 -3.23 1.94
CA HIS A 240 5.58 -2.02 1.79
C HIS A 240 6.96 -2.11 2.47
N SER A 241 7.23 -3.18 3.22
CA SER A 241 8.55 -3.48 3.76
C SER A 241 9.40 -4.32 2.79
N THR A 242 8.77 -5.18 1.98
CA THR A 242 9.47 -6.04 1.00
C THR A 242 10.34 -5.21 0.07
N GLY A 243 11.59 -5.59 -0.07
CA GLY A 243 12.59 -4.90 -0.88
C GLY A 243 13.15 -3.63 -0.25
N VAL A 244 12.60 -3.12 0.86
CA VAL A 244 12.96 -1.83 1.45
C VAL A 244 13.61 -1.99 2.83
N LEU A 245 13.02 -2.82 3.69
CA LEU A 245 13.46 -3.05 5.06
C LEU A 245 14.20 -4.37 5.18
N GLY A 246 15.14 -4.43 6.12
CA GLY A 246 15.93 -5.62 6.43
C GLY A 246 17.01 -5.94 5.41
N LYS A 247 17.90 -6.85 5.79
CA LYS A 247 19.01 -7.29 4.96
C LYS A 247 18.51 -7.78 3.60
N LYS A 248 19.07 -7.24 2.50
CA LYS A 248 18.65 -7.51 1.11
C LYS A 248 17.17 -7.18 0.81
N GLY A 249 16.46 -6.47 1.69
CA GLY A 249 15.05 -6.18 1.53
C GLY A 249 14.12 -7.32 1.97
N ALA A 250 14.53 -8.14 2.92
CA ALA A 250 13.76 -9.31 3.39
C ALA A 250 12.46 -8.96 4.14
N GLY A 251 12.22 -7.69 4.49
CA GLY A 251 11.05 -7.24 5.24
C GLY A 251 11.34 -7.03 6.72
N LEU A 252 10.36 -6.46 7.44
CA LEU A 252 10.49 -6.07 8.84
C LEU A 252 10.60 -7.30 9.75
N VAL A 253 9.85 -8.37 9.46
CA VAL A 253 9.86 -9.57 10.31
C VAL A 253 11.25 -10.22 10.33
N CYS A 254 11.91 -10.30 9.17
CA CYS A 254 13.26 -10.84 9.06
C CYS A 254 14.31 -9.91 9.71
N ASP A 255 14.10 -8.60 9.61
CA ASP A 255 14.99 -7.61 10.24
C ASP A 255 14.98 -7.73 11.77
N LEU A 256 13.79 -7.94 12.35
CA LEU A 256 13.62 -8.13 13.79
C LEU A 256 13.92 -9.56 14.28
N GLY A 257 14.18 -10.52 13.37
CA GLY A 257 14.41 -11.92 13.73
C GLY A 257 13.18 -12.62 14.31
N LEU A 258 11.98 -12.21 13.89
CA LEU A 258 10.69 -12.67 14.43
C LEU A 258 10.03 -13.75 13.54
N GLU A 259 10.73 -14.35 12.58
CA GLU A 259 10.15 -15.27 11.59
C GLU A 259 9.44 -16.47 12.22
N LYS A 260 9.85 -16.88 13.43
CA LYS A 260 9.26 -17.99 14.18
C LYS A 260 8.06 -17.60 15.06
N GLU A 261 7.86 -16.31 15.29
CA GLU A 261 6.79 -15.76 16.12
C GLU A 261 5.58 -15.30 15.28
N ILE A 262 5.75 -15.23 13.95
CA ILE A 262 4.71 -14.80 13.02
C ILE A 262 4.20 -16.00 12.22
N ALA A 263 2.96 -16.41 12.48
CA ALA A 263 2.33 -17.54 11.79
C ALA A 263 2.23 -17.34 10.28
N VAL A 264 1.81 -16.14 9.85
CA VAL A 264 1.59 -15.84 8.43
C VAL A 264 2.20 -14.51 8.05
N ARG A 265 2.95 -14.50 6.96
CA ARG A 265 3.46 -13.27 6.33
C ARG A 265 3.00 -13.17 4.89
N VAL A 266 2.53 -12.00 4.48
CA VAL A 266 2.11 -11.74 3.11
C VAL A 266 3.09 -10.78 2.45
N HIS A 267 3.80 -11.23 1.42
CA HIS A 267 4.69 -10.38 0.61
C HIS A 267 4.08 -10.20 -0.77
N THR A 268 3.94 -8.96 -1.24
CA THR A 268 3.39 -8.67 -2.57
C THR A 268 4.46 -8.30 -3.58
N PHE A 269 4.24 -8.68 -4.83
CA PHE A 269 5.20 -8.45 -5.91
C PHE A 269 4.90 -7.20 -6.75
N GLY A 270 3.71 -6.60 -6.57
CA GLY A 270 3.27 -5.38 -7.28
C GLY A 270 3.89 -4.06 -6.82
N LYS A 271 4.94 -4.12 -6.01
CA LYS A 271 5.59 -2.96 -5.37
C LYS A 271 7.08 -2.95 -5.66
N ALA A 272 7.96 -3.02 -4.66
CA ALA A 272 9.41 -2.97 -4.82
C ALA A 272 9.97 -4.05 -5.78
N VAL A 273 9.31 -5.21 -5.84
CA VAL A 273 9.64 -6.33 -6.73
C VAL A 273 9.28 -6.03 -8.20
N SER A 274 8.40 -5.06 -8.46
CA SER A 274 8.04 -4.54 -9.78
C SER A 274 7.46 -5.60 -10.74
N ALA A 275 6.72 -6.56 -10.18
CA ALA A 275 6.07 -7.66 -10.89
C ALA A 275 4.57 -7.72 -10.53
N ALA A 276 3.94 -8.89 -10.64
CA ALA A 276 2.56 -9.13 -10.21
C ALA A 276 2.50 -10.39 -9.33
N GLY A 277 1.47 -10.50 -8.50
CA GLY A 277 1.32 -11.59 -7.55
C GLY A 277 1.62 -11.22 -6.10
N ALA A 278 1.55 -12.23 -5.26
CA ALA A 278 2.01 -12.22 -3.88
C ALA A 278 2.36 -13.65 -3.44
N ILE A 279 3.00 -13.77 -2.28
CA ILE A 279 3.24 -15.05 -1.62
C ILE A 279 2.76 -14.98 -0.18
N ILE A 280 2.09 -16.05 0.24
CA ILE A 280 1.71 -16.27 1.63
C ILE A 280 2.75 -17.22 2.23
N LEU A 281 3.52 -16.75 3.18
CA LEU A 281 4.53 -17.51 3.89
C LEU A 281 3.96 -18.06 5.20
N GLY A 282 4.32 -19.29 5.54
CA GLY A 282 3.89 -19.97 6.76
C GLY A 282 4.51 -21.37 6.85
N ASN A 283 3.89 -22.25 7.62
CA ASN A 283 4.28 -23.67 7.70
C ASN A 283 3.48 -24.57 6.73
N GLN A 284 3.83 -25.85 6.67
CA GLN A 284 3.12 -26.82 5.83
C GLN A 284 1.63 -26.94 6.16
N THR A 285 1.24 -26.79 7.43
CA THR A 285 -0.17 -26.81 7.85
C THR A 285 -0.93 -25.63 7.23
N ILE A 286 -0.37 -24.42 7.28
CA ILE A 286 -0.96 -23.21 6.69
C ILE A 286 -1.09 -23.35 5.17
N ARG A 287 -0.02 -23.78 4.47
CA ARG A 287 -0.07 -24.05 3.02
C ARG A 287 -1.19 -25.05 2.67
N THR A 288 -1.31 -26.12 3.46
CA THR A 288 -2.33 -27.15 3.26
C THR A 288 -3.73 -26.62 3.49
N ALA A 289 -3.94 -25.85 4.57
CA ALA A 289 -5.23 -25.21 4.87
C ALA A 289 -5.67 -24.26 3.75
N LEU A 290 -4.76 -23.39 3.30
CA LEU A 290 -5.04 -22.46 2.19
C LEU A 290 -5.45 -23.21 0.92
N THR A 291 -4.71 -24.27 0.58
CA THR A 291 -4.96 -25.07 -0.63
C THR A 291 -6.30 -25.83 -0.59
N ASN A 292 -6.84 -26.11 0.60
CA ASN A 292 -8.08 -26.88 0.78
C ASN A 292 -9.31 -26.02 1.13
N LEU A 293 -9.11 -24.83 1.69
CA LEU A 293 -10.19 -24.01 2.24
C LEU A 293 -10.34 -22.65 1.53
N ALA A 294 -9.26 -22.09 0.96
CA ALA A 294 -9.31 -20.80 0.31
C ALA A 294 -9.90 -20.91 -1.11
N ARG A 295 -11.18 -20.57 -1.26
CA ARG A 295 -11.86 -20.58 -2.56
C ARG A 295 -11.18 -19.72 -3.63
N SER A 296 -10.57 -18.61 -3.21
CA SER A 296 -9.80 -17.73 -4.11
C SER A 296 -8.59 -18.43 -4.71
N ILE A 297 -8.01 -19.44 -4.04
CA ILE A 297 -6.90 -20.25 -4.54
C ILE A 297 -7.39 -21.47 -5.32
N ILE A 298 -8.48 -22.10 -4.87
CA ILE A 298 -9.03 -23.34 -5.45
C ILE A 298 -9.63 -23.10 -6.84
N TYR A 299 -10.39 -22.02 -7.00
CA TYR A 299 -11.22 -21.76 -8.20
C TYR A 299 -10.65 -20.68 -9.13
N THR A 300 -9.35 -20.40 -9.01
CA THR A 300 -8.64 -19.46 -9.90
C THR A 300 -7.63 -20.19 -10.77
N THR A 301 -7.27 -19.59 -11.89
CA THR A 301 -6.18 -20.08 -12.74
C THR A 301 -4.85 -19.86 -12.01
N ALA A 302 -3.94 -20.83 -12.04
CA ALA A 302 -2.64 -20.72 -11.37
C ALA A 302 -1.82 -19.54 -11.94
N PRO A 303 -0.88 -18.96 -11.16
CA PRO A 303 -0.01 -17.89 -11.64
C PRO A 303 0.71 -18.28 -12.94
N ALA A 304 0.67 -17.38 -13.94
CA ALA A 304 1.34 -17.58 -15.21
C ALA A 304 2.86 -17.69 -15.02
N ALA A 305 3.52 -18.62 -15.71
CA ALA A 305 4.95 -18.85 -15.54
C ALA A 305 5.80 -17.62 -15.92
N SER A 306 5.32 -16.78 -16.86
CA SER A 306 5.94 -15.50 -17.18
C SER A 306 5.97 -14.53 -15.99
N VAL A 307 4.89 -14.48 -15.20
CA VAL A 307 4.80 -13.68 -13.98
C VAL A 307 5.74 -14.26 -12.91
N VAL A 308 5.71 -15.58 -12.73
CA VAL A 308 6.59 -16.27 -11.77
C VAL A 308 8.07 -16.05 -12.11
N ALA A 309 8.45 -16.11 -13.39
CA ALA A 309 9.81 -15.83 -13.84
C ALA A 309 10.22 -14.37 -13.64
N THR A 310 9.29 -13.43 -13.82
CA THR A 310 9.53 -12.01 -13.50
C THR A 310 9.82 -11.84 -12.01
N VAL A 311 9.05 -12.49 -11.13
CA VAL A 311 9.28 -12.46 -9.67
C VAL A 311 10.62 -13.10 -9.33
N ARG A 312 10.92 -14.28 -9.87
CA ARG A 312 12.21 -14.96 -9.62
C ARG A 312 13.39 -14.09 -10.04
N ALA A 313 13.31 -13.41 -11.18
CA ALA A 313 14.33 -12.46 -11.63
C ALA A 313 14.55 -11.31 -10.63
N ALA A 314 13.48 -10.74 -10.07
CA ALA A 314 13.60 -9.72 -9.03
C ALA A 314 14.25 -10.27 -7.75
N TYR A 315 13.88 -11.47 -7.30
CA TYR A 315 14.54 -12.14 -6.16
C TYR A 315 16.01 -12.47 -6.43
N ASN A 316 16.37 -12.82 -7.67
CA ASN A 316 17.77 -13.00 -8.06
C ASN A 316 18.57 -11.70 -7.93
N LEU A 317 17.99 -10.55 -8.29
CA LEU A 317 18.61 -9.24 -8.09
C LEU A 317 18.81 -8.95 -6.60
N MET A 318 17.79 -9.17 -5.77
CA MET A 318 17.88 -8.95 -4.32
C MET A 318 18.90 -9.90 -3.67
N ASN A 319 18.84 -11.19 -3.99
CA ASN A 319 19.71 -12.19 -3.39
C ASN A 319 21.19 -12.00 -3.75
N SER A 320 21.47 -11.54 -4.99
CA SER A 320 22.83 -11.20 -5.44
C SER A 320 23.35 -9.86 -4.90
N GLY A 321 22.54 -9.11 -4.16
CA GLY A 321 22.92 -7.81 -3.61
C GLY A 321 22.89 -6.65 -4.60
N LYS A 322 22.41 -6.87 -5.84
CA LYS A 322 22.33 -5.82 -6.88
C LYS A 322 21.32 -4.72 -6.57
N THR A 323 20.48 -4.90 -5.55
CA THR A 323 19.50 -3.92 -5.09
C THR A 323 19.94 -3.13 -3.87
N ILE A 324 21.11 -3.43 -3.28
CA ILE A 324 21.58 -2.79 -2.04
C ILE A 324 21.72 -1.27 -2.25
N ASP A 325 22.37 -0.85 -3.34
CA ASP A 325 22.51 0.58 -3.65
C ASP A 325 21.15 1.29 -3.78
N ALA A 326 20.15 0.61 -4.35
CA ALA A 326 18.80 1.16 -4.49
C ALA A 326 18.08 1.27 -3.13
N GLN A 327 18.31 0.30 -2.23
CA GLN A 327 17.80 0.29 -0.85
C GLN A 327 18.39 1.44 -0.04
N ASP A 328 19.72 1.57 -0.05
CA ASP A 328 20.44 2.65 0.65
C ASP A 328 20.07 4.03 0.08
N ARG A 329 19.82 4.09 -1.24
CA ARG A 329 19.37 5.32 -1.89
C ARG A 329 18.00 5.76 -1.40
N ILE A 330 17.04 4.84 -1.22
CA ILE A 330 15.73 5.17 -0.63
C ILE A 330 15.87 5.77 0.77
N GLN A 331 16.69 5.15 1.62
CA GLN A 331 16.95 5.66 2.98
C GLN A 331 17.53 7.08 2.94
N SER A 332 18.52 7.29 2.08
CA SER A 332 19.19 8.58 1.91
C SER A 332 18.26 9.66 1.35
N LEU A 333 17.42 9.32 0.37
CA LEU A 333 16.47 10.24 -0.24
C LEU A 333 15.36 10.66 0.74
N ALA A 334 14.85 9.74 1.55
CA ALA A 334 13.87 10.05 2.59
C ALA A 334 14.47 10.97 3.67
N ALA A 335 15.69 10.68 4.14
CA ALA A 335 16.42 11.54 5.06
C ALA A 335 16.67 12.94 4.48
N HIS A 336 17.06 13.01 3.21
CA HIS A 336 17.23 14.27 2.50
C HIS A 336 15.92 15.06 2.40
N PHE A 337 14.81 14.38 2.11
CA PHE A 337 13.48 14.99 2.09
C PHE A 337 13.13 15.59 3.45
N PHE A 338 13.21 14.81 4.53
CA PHE A 338 12.83 15.27 5.87
C PHE A 338 13.73 16.40 6.38
N THR A 339 15.03 16.33 6.12
CA THR A 339 15.99 17.40 6.46
C THR A 339 15.62 18.70 5.74
N SER A 340 15.37 18.61 4.44
CA SER A 340 15.14 19.77 3.57
C SER A 340 13.79 20.43 3.83
N ILE A 341 12.71 19.64 3.95
CA ILE A 341 11.36 20.16 4.22
C ILE A 341 11.30 20.83 5.61
N SER A 342 11.87 20.19 6.63
CA SER A 342 11.86 20.69 8.02
C SER A 342 12.67 21.97 8.19
N SER A 343 13.64 22.21 7.31
CA SER A 343 14.46 23.43 7.31
C SER A 343 13.76 24.63 6.62
N ASN A 344 12.71 24.39 5.83
CA ASN A 344 12.03 25.44 5.09
C ASN A 344 11.15 26.32 6.01
N PRO A 345 11.31 27.66 6.03
CA PRO A 345 10.52 28.54 6.89
C PRO A 345 9.02 28.47 6.64
N THR A 346 8.61 28.35 5.37
CA THR A 346 7.19 28.22 5.02
C THR A 346 6.60 26.91 5.51
N TRP A 347 7.37 25.82 5.44
CA TRP A 347 6.94 24.54 6.02
C TRP A 347 6.62 24.71 7.51
N LYS A 348 7.54 25.30 8.28
CA LYS A 348 7.34 25.55 9.72
C LYS A 348 6.10 26.39 9.99
N GLU A 349 5.91 27.48 9.23
CA GLU A 349 4.74 28.34 9.36
C GLU A 349 3.44 27.57 9.05
N ALA A 350 3.38 26.88 7.91
CA ALA A 350 2.20 26.13 7.48
C ALA A 350 1.85 25.00 8.46
N THR A 351 2.85 24.32 9.02
CA THR A 351 2.66 23.31 10.08
C THR A 351 2.17 23.93 11.38
N SER A 352 2.74 25.06 11.82
CA SER A 352 2.28 25.75 13.04
C SER A 352 0.84 26.26 12.92
N ARG A 353 0.46 26.66 11.70
CA ARG A 353 -0.91 27.03 11.35
C ARG A 353 -1.80 25.82 11.09
N GLY A 354 -1.29 24.59 11.10
CA GLY A 354 -2.06 23.37 10.83
C GLY A 354 -2.60 23.24 9.40
N ILE A 355 -2.03 23.96 8.42
CA ILE A 355 -2.43 23.88 7.00
C ILE A 355 -2.00 22.54 6.38
N MET A 356 -0.79 22.11 6.71
CA MET A 356 -0.26 20.81 6.32
C MET A 356 0.68 20.25 7.38
N THR A 357 0.69 18.92 7.50
CA THR A 357 1.61 18.18 8.37
C THR A 357 2.10 16.93 7.65
N ILE A 358 3.27 16.46 8.04
CA ILE A 358 3.80 15.16 7.62
C ILE A 358 4.07 14.44 8.93
N PRO A 359 3.19 13.51 9.35
CA PRO A 359 3.36 12.79 10.62
C PRO A 359 4.75 12.18 10.76
N LEU A 360 5.29 11.66 9.65
CA LEU A 360 6.63 11.09 9.62
C LEU A 360 7.78 12.10 9.75
N ALA A 361 7.55 13.42 9.74
CA ALA A 361 8.62 14.40 9.86
C ALA A 361 9.11 14.57 11.31
N GLU A 362 8.35 14.16 12.32
CA GLU A 362 8.77 14.23 13.72
C GLU A 362 9.68 13.04 14.09
N ASN A 363 10.80 13.31 14.76
CA ASN A 363 11.78 12.31 15.22
C ASN A 363 12.23 11.33 14.12
N TRP A 364 12.19 11.76 12.85
CA TRP A 364 12.55 10.90 11.72
C TRP A 364 13.99 10.37 11.86
N SER A 365 14.90 11.18 12.41
CA SER A 365 16.32 10.85 12.59
C SER A 365 16.57 9.72 13.58
N ASP A 366 15.62 9.47 14.49
CA ASP A 366 15.79 8.50 15.58
C ASP A 366 15.32 7.10 15.16
N ARG A 367 14.66 7.00 13.99
CA ARG A 367 14.13 5.74 13.47
C ARG A 367 15.25 4.89 12.89
N PRO A 368 15.22 3.55 13.10
CA PRO A 368 16.21 2.65 12.49
C PRO A 368 16.13 2.65 10.96
N TYR A 369 14.92 2.89 10.43
CA TYR A 369 14.68 2.97 9.00
C TYR A 369 13.75 4.14 8.66
N GLN A 370 13.99 4.71 7.49
CA GLN A 370 13.03 5.55 6.79
C GLN A 370 12.21 4.69 5.83
N THR A 371 10.99 5.14 5.56
CA THR A 371 10.14 4.52 4.54
C THR A 371 10.07 5.41 3.31
N HIS A 372 9.73 4.78 2.19
CA HIS A 372 9.60 5.47 0.91
C HIS A 372 8.29 6.24 0.78
N ILE A 373 7.38 6.14 1.76
CA ILE A 373 6.03 6.74 1.68
C ILE A 373 6.05 8.05 2.46
N ILE A 374 5.64 9.13 1.81
CA ILE A 374 5.56 10.46 2.42
C ILE A 374 4.07 10.89 2.45
N PRO A 375 3.41 10.81 3.62
CA PRO A 375 2.04 11.28 3.79
C PRO A 375 2.01 12.78 4.07
N ILE A 376 1.43 13.58 3.17
CA ILE A 376 1.19 15.00 3.41
C ILE A 376 -0.28 15.17 3.80
N SER A 377 -0.54 15.24 5.09
CA SER A 377 -1.85 15.56 5.65
C SER A 377 -2.16 17.03 5.45
N THR A 378 -3.42 17.34 5.13
CA THR A 378 -3.85 18.73 4.86
C THR A 378 -5.10 19.09 5.64
N ARG A 379 -5.23 20.35 6.03
CA ARG A 379 -6.45 20.90 6.61
C ARG A 379 -7.62 20.87 5.63
N ASN A 380 -8.84 20.74 6.14
CA ASN A 380 -10.10 20.99 5.40
C ASN A 380 -10.21 20.26 4.05
N ASN A 381 -9.58 19.08 3.89
CA ASN A 381 -9.49 18.35 2.63
C ASN A 381 -8.83 19.14 1.48
N TYR A 382 -7.85 19.99 1.78
CA TYR A 382 -7.04 20.67 0.76
C TYR A 382 -6.12 19.73 -0.04
N SER A 383 -6.18 18.43 0.22
CA SER A 383 -5.46 17.36 -0.47
C SER A 383 -5.68 17.38 -1.98
N MET A 384 -6.91 17.65 -2.43
CA MET A 384 -7.18 17.82 -3.86
C MET A 384 -6.44 19.04 -4.44
N TYR A 385 -6.37 20.16 -3.71
CA TYR A 385 -5.67 21.36 -4.17
C TYR A 385 -4.17 21.15 -4.27
N LEU A 386 -3.58 20.49 -3.27
CA LEU A 386 -2.17 20.12 -3.30
C LEU A 386 -1.88 19.16 -4.45
N ALA A 387 -2.68 18.12 -4.64
CA ALA A 387 -2.50 17.18 -5.75
C ALA A 387 -2.61 17.88 -7.12
N CYS A 388 -3.58 18.78 -7.29
CA CYS A 388 -3.67 19.59 -8.51
C CYS A 388 -2.42 20.44 -8.72
N HIS A 389 -1.94 21.11 -7.68
CA HIS A 389 -0.74 21.93 -7.74
C HIS A 389 0.49 21.11 -8.17
N LEU A 390 0.73 19.95 -7.55
CA LEU A 390 1.85 19.08 -7.88
C LEU A 390 1.79 18.55 -9.32
N VAL A 391 0.60 18.18 -9.80
CA VAL A 391 0.40 17.77 -11.20
C VAL A 391 0.71 18.90 -12.18
N PHE A 392 0.34 20.14 -11.88
CA PHE A 392 0.73 21.30 -12.70
C PHE A 392 2.22 21.61 -12.64
N ALA A 393 2.88 21.33 -11.52
CA ALA A 393 4.32 21.49 -11.34
C ALA A 393 5.13 20.36 -12.02
N GLY A 394 4.47 19.37 -12.64
CA GLY A 394 5.14 18.29 -13.37
C GLY A 394 5.46 17.06 -12.52
N PHE A 395 4.81 16.89 -11.37
CA PHE A 395 4.92 15.70 -10.53
C PHE A 395 3.67 14.84 -10.65
N THR A 396 3.80 13.53 -10.56
CA THR A 396 2.62 12.70 -10.28
C THR A 396 2.25 12.84 -8.81
N SER A 397 0.96 12.92 -8.51
CA SER A 397 0.46 12.92 -7.14
C SER A 397 -0.85 12.16 -7.03
N PHE A 398 -1.07 11.52 -5.89
CA PHE A 398 -2.33 10.88 -5.55
C PHE A 398 -2.82 11.43 -4.22
N PHE A 399 -4.08 11.85 -4.18
CA PHE A 399 -4.73 12.24 -2.93
C PHE A 399 -5.68 11.12 -2.48
N ALA A 400 -5.67 10.85 -1.19
CA ALA A 400 -6.55 9.91 -0.54
C ALA A 400 -7.56 10.68 0.32
N GLU A 401 -8.83 10.35 0.16
CA GLU A 401 -9.95 10.84 0.95
C GLU A 401 -10.81 9.67 1.40
N TYR A 402 -11.84 9.95 2.19
CA TYR A 402 -12.82 8.95 2.58
C TYR A 402 -13.45 8.27 1.35
N PRO A 403 -13.57 6.94 1.30
CA PRO A 403 -13.35 5.97 2.39
C PRO A 403 -11.94 5.35 2.43
N THR A 404 -11.00 5.76 1.58
CA THR A 404 -9.63 5.21 1.57
C THR A 404 -8.86 5.54 2.84
N VAL A 405 -9.09 6.73 3.40
CA VAL A 405 -8.61 7.14 4.73
C VAL A 405 -9.80 7.62 5.58
N PRO A 406 -9.71 7.59 6.93
CA PRO A 406 -10.79 8.07 7.78
C PRO A 406 -11.19 9.52 7.49
N LYS A 407 -12.45 9.89 7.80
CA LYS A 407 -12.95 11.26 7.60
C LYS A 407 -12.09 12.27 8.36
N GLY A 408 -11.73 13.37 7.69
CA GLY A 408 -10.88 14.42 8.26
C GLY A 408 -9.39 14.11 8.24
N GLN A 409 -8.97 12.94 7.73
CA GLN A 409 -7.57 12.55 7.62
C GLN A 409 -7.09 12.50 6.16
N SER A 410 -7.64 13.36 5.31
CA SER A 410 -7.30 13.44 3.89
C SER A 410 -5.86 13.90 3.68
N ARG A 411 -5.19 13.29 2.70
CA ARG A 411 -3.75 13.48 2.50
C ARG A 411 -3.35 13.28 1.05
N VAL A 412 -2.20 13.83 0.68
CA VAL A 412 -1.49 13.46 -0.54
C VAL A 412 -0.45 12.43 -0.17
N ARG A 413 -0.51 11.24 -0.80
CA ARG A 413 0.47 10.19 -0.62
C ARG A 413 1.50 10.27 -1.74
N LEU A 414 2.76 10.49 -1.38
CA LEU A 414 3.89 10.41 -2.29
C LEU A 414 4.71 9.15 -2.00
N ALA A 415 5.40 8.64 -3.01
CA ALA A 415 6.31 7.53 -2.94
C ALA A 415 7.66 7.92 -3.54
N LEU A 416 8.73 7.81 -2.76
CA LEU A 416 10.11 7.98 -3.21
C LEU A 416 10.58 6.71 -3.90
N HIS A 417 11.37 6.88 -4.94
CA HIS A 417 11.94 5.81 -5.76
C HIS A 417 13.46 5.95 -5.79
N SER A 418 14.17 4.83 -5.86
CA SER A 418 15.64 4.83 -5.87
C SER A 418 16.24 5.59 -7.05
N CYS A 419 15.50 5.74 -8.15
CA CYS A 419 15.91 6.53 -9.32
C CYS A 419 15.64 8.03 -9.20
N ASN A 420 14.91 8.48 -8.16
CA ASN A 420 14.73 9.92 -7.95
C ASN A 420 16.08 10.57 -7.62
N THR A 421 16.30 11.75 -8.19
CA THR A 421 17.47 12.57 -7.88
C THR A 421 17.19 13.49 -6.69
N GLU A 422 18.23 13.91 -5.98
CA GLU A 422 18.10 14.93 -4.92
C GLU A 422 17.52 16.23 -5.47
N GLU A 423 17.89 16.62 -6.69
CA GLU A 423 17.32 17.78 -7.37
C GLU A 423 15.81 17.63 -7.57
N GLN A 424 15.33 16.47 -8.03
CA GLN A 424 13.89 16.23 -8.18
C GLN A 424 13.14 16.29 -6.84
N ILE A 425 13.74 15.78 -5.76
CA ILE A 425 13.18 15.89 -4.40
C ILE A 425 13.16 17.34 -3.94
N TYR A 426 14.23 18.10 -4.20
CA TYR A 426 14.30 19.51 -3.86
C TYR A 426 13.25 20.34 -4.60
N GLN A 427 13.06 20.10 -5.89
CA GLN A 427 12.01 20.74 -6.69
C GLN A 427 10.60 20.39 -6.19
N LEU A 428 10.37 19.12 -5.80
CA LEU A 428 9.11 18.70 -5.17
C LEU A 428 8.85 19.49 -3.87
N ILE A 429 9.87 19.62 -3.01
CA ILE A 429 9.77 20.37 -1.75
C ILE A 429 9.48 21.84 -1.99
N ILE A 430 10.14 22.47 -2.95
CA ILE A 430 9.85 23.87 -3.34
C ILE A 430 8.38 23.99 -3.73
N SER A 431 7.88 23.11 -4.60
CA SER A 431 6.48 23.16 -5.06
C SER A 431 5.48 22.97 -3.91
N ILE A 432 5.73 22.04 -2.98
CA ILE A 432 4.90 21.86 -1.77
C ILE A 432 4.87 23.16 -0.95
N CYS A 433 6.03 23.80 -0.74
CA CYS A 433 6.10 25.05 0.02
C CYS A 433 5.48 26.23 -0.75
N GLU A 434 5.59 26.31 -2.07
CA GLU A 434 4.90 27.33 -2.87
C GLU A 434 3.39 27.21 -2.76
N TRP A 435 2.85 26.00 -2.84
CA TRP A 435 1.45 25.74 -2.56
C TRP A 435 1.05 26.21 -1.16
N ALA A 436 1.86 25.88 -0.15
CA ALA A 436 1.58 26.29 1.22
C ALA A 436 1.60 27.82 1.42
N LYS A 437 2.54 28.53 0.78
CA LYS A 437 2.55 30.01 0.76
C LYS A 437 1.25 30.57 0.17
N GLU A 438 0.78 29.99 -0.95
CA GLU A 438 -0.50 30.41 -1.55
C GLU A 438 -1.67 30.16 -0.59
N MET A 439 -1.71 29.01 0.09
CA MET A 439 -2.76 28.70 1.06
C MET A 439 -2.74 29.65 2.27
N ILE A 440 -1.55 30.01 2.78
CA ILE A 440 -1.41 31.00 3.86
C ILE A 440 -2.00 32.34 3.42
N ALA A 441 -1.63 32.85 2.25
CA ALA A 441 -2.16 34.11 1.74
C ALA A 441 -3.69 34.07 1.50
N ILE A 442 -4.24 32.90 1.15
CA ILE A 442 -5.69 32.70 1.04
C ILE A 442 -6.37 32.76 2.41
N GLU A 443 -5.83 32.07 3.43
CA GLU A 443 -6.39 32.08 4.79
C GLU A 443 -6.26 33.46 5.46
N ASP A 444 -5.19 34.20 5.18
CA ASP A 444 -4.96 35.56 5.69
C ASP A 444 -5.82 36.63 4.98
N GLY A 445 -6.56 36.25 3.93
CA GLY A 445 -7.40 37.16 3.16
C GLY A 445 -6.62 38.12 2.24
N GLU A 446 -5.33 37.85 2.06
CA GLU A 446 -4.43 38.62 1.18
C GLU A 446 -4.59 38.23 -0.29
N ALA A 447 -5.08 37.01 -0.56
CA ALA A 447 -5.36 36.55 -1.91
C ALA A 447 -6.70 37.06 -2.44
N ILE A 448 -6.71 37.54 -3.70
CA ILE A 448 -7.92 37.96 -4.43
C ILE A 448 -8.93 36.81 -4.54
N TYR A 449 -8.45 35.56 -4.65
CA TYR A 449 -9.28 34.37 -4.86
C TYR A 449 -9.18 33.42 -3.67
N ARG A 450 -10.29 32.74 -3.34
CA ARG A 450 -10.37 31.76 -2.24
C ARG A 450 -9.94 30.33 -2.61
N VAL A 451 -9.57 30.10 -3.88
CA VAL A 451 -9.20 28.80 -4.43
C VAL A 451 -7.83 28.93 -5.09
N PRO A 452 -6.88 27.99 -4.92
CA PRO A 452 -5.51 28.09 -5.47
C PRO A 452 -5.40 28.17 -7.00
N ALA A 453 -4.30 28.74 -7.50
CA ALA A 453 -4.11 29.09 -8.90
C ALA A 453 -4.18 27.88 -9.83
N ALA A 454 -3.58 26.76 -9.43
CA ALA A 454 -3.64 25.50 -10.15
C ALA A 454 -5.10 25.04 -10.33
N THR A 455 -5.89 25.05 -9.25
CA THR A 455 -7.30 24.65 -9.29
C THR A 455 -8.15 25.61 -10.11
N ARG A 456 -7.90 26.92 -10.03
CA ARG A 456 -8.58 27.93 -10.87
C ARG A 456 -8.35 27.69 -12.37
N LYS A 457 -7.15 27.28 -12.78
CA LYS A 457 -6.85 26.95 -14.18
C LYS A 457 -7.67 25.76 -14.68
N ILE A 458 -7.92 24.76 -13.83
CA ILE A 458 -8.75 23.60 -14.20
C ILE A 458 -10.21 24.02 -14.35
N LEU A 459 -10.74 24.78 -13.38
CA LEU A 459 -12.11 25.29 -13.42
C LEU A 459 -12.37 26.13 -14.68
N ALA A 460 -11.44 27.03 -15.02
CA ALA A 460 -11.53 27.84 -16.24
C ALA A 460 -11.43 26.99 -17.54
N SER A 461 -10.80 25.82 -17.50
CA SER A 461 -10.74 24.91 -18.65
C SER A 461 -12.07 24.19 -18.86
N ILE A 462 -12.75 23.82 -17.78
CA ILE A 462 -14.08 23.20 -17.80
C ILE A 462 -15.12 24.18 -18.36
N GLU A 463 -15.10 25.44 -17.93
CA GLU A 463 -16.02 26.47 -18.44
C GLU A 463 -15.89 26.73 -19.94
N LYS A 464 -14.69 26.53 -20.51
CA LYS A 464 -14.48 26.62 -21.96
C LYS A 464 -15.04 25.42 -22.72
N GLU A 465 -15.03 24.24 -22.12
CA GLU A 465 -15.60 23.03 -22.72
C GLU A 465 -17.13 23.00 -22.63
N ASP A 466 -17.74 23.61 -21.61
CA ASP A 466 -19.21 23.73 -21.52
C ASP A 466 -19.82 24.77 -22.49
N ASN A 467 -19.00 25.69 -23.01
CA ASN A 467 -19.42 26.76 -23.93
C ASN A 467 -19.12 26.45 -25.40
N ASN A 468 -18.51 25.29 -25.70
CA ASN A 468 -18.28 24.75 -27.05
C ASN A 468 -19.15 23.52 -27.26
#